data_AF-A0A7J4RV70-F1
#
_entry.id   AF-A0A7J4RV70-F1
#
_cell.length_a   1.000
_cell.length_b   1.000
_cell.length_c   1.000
_cell.angle_alpha   90.00
_cell.angle_beta   90.00
_cell.angle_gamma   90.00
#
_symmetry.space_group_name_H-M   'P 1'
#
loop_
_entity.id
_entity.type
_entity.pdbx_description
1 polymer ?
#
loop_
_entity_poly.entity_id
_entity_poly.type
_entity_poly.pdbx_seq_one_letter_code
_entity_poly.pdbx_strand_id
1 'polypeptide(L)'
;VPTWEEVMMEFGLADFEERLPKSTRNDLARRLSAFSSGVNQLLFSNGVPIDIDSFVEPAIPGKIPLNIVYLNTIQDEAQKQYFVQELSRELYDWMLTQQPAEGELKLLFFMDEVAPYLPPHPRNPPAKDLIKLIFKQARKYGVACVLATQNVSDVDYKILAQANTTFIGRFTQPQDVEKVRHLLKESGGDQDLVAQLPTLGPGQFQMVAPDVDPAPVPIQCRWLYTDHGAPLNEDQVEELIGPEIRAWAKTRSAGKSKNRGAGAAKAASRGSSWNKSDVKDELGLVEAARIKAIGGMTAAAHGVVDDSAFEVRLMGGLAVLKDGRDPLYTMQAAANTASVVALGWTLIALMLAWRDRELDWWWILAGAGISVITGLVIALEGLLSHDTELLRKLTKFARTFQLFLVAWLWILVLWSEFGDLNLRGAQPVLEIVVVWVSVFAIIGFVNRFRLGKIRWNGSSALDKIVGFSTVLTGAQITEMKSNSSQIMSGLRLGLHCFTFVWLASLLMLSEGVLPDTTSLASSWGRPTLWLASMYGLIVISELWLRMRGRMPNEY
;
A
#
# COMPACT_ATOMS: atom_id res chain seq x y z
N VAL A 1 -26.29 26.76 5.12
CA VAL A 1 -27.01 25.48 4.91
C VAL A 1 -27.90 25.30 6.12
N PRO A 2 -29.21 25.06 5.97
CA PRO A 2 -30.09 24.83 7.11
C PRO A 2 -29.55 23.69 7.97
N THR A 3 -29.73 23.78 9.27
CA THR A 3 -29.31 22.73 10.20
C THR A 3 -30.21 21.50 10.03
N TRP A 4 -29.72 20.31 10.36
CA TRP A 4 -30.51 19.09 10.23
C TRP A 4 -31.80 19.13 11.07
N GLU A 5 -31.79 19.82 12.21
CA GLU A 5 -32.96 20.05 13.05
C GLU A 5 -34.02 20.92 12.35
N GLU A 6 -33.60 21.96 11.62
CA GLU A 6 -34.49 22.80 10.81
C GLU A 6 -35.15 21.98 9.69
N VAL A 7 -34.37 21.15 8.98
CA VAL A 7 -34.88 20.27 7.92
C VAL A 7 -35.81 19.19 8.49
N MET A 8 -35.51 18.62 9.65
CA MET A 8 -36.38 17.66 10.32
C MET A 8 -37.74 18.26 10.66
N MET A 9 -37.75 19.46 11.24
CA MET A 9 -38.99 20.14 11.61
C MET A 9 -39.81 20.56 10.38
N GLU A 10 -39.15 21.05 9.33
CA GLU A 10 -39.81 21.50 8.10
C GLU A 10 -40.46 20.33 7.33
N PHE A 11 -39.80 19.16 7.28
CA PHE A 11 -40.25 18.01 6.49
C PHE A 11 -40.86 16.86 7.32
N GLY A 12 -41.01 17.02 8.64
CA GLY A 12 -41.59 16.01 9.52
C GLY A 12 -40.80 14.70 9.55
N LEU A 13 -39.47 14.78 9.44
CA LEU A 13 -38.59 13.61 9.40
C LEU A 13 -38.27 13.12 10.82
N ALA A 14 -38.16 11.80 10.98
CA ALA A 14 -37.76 11.19 12.25
C ALA A 14 -36.34 11.60 12.64
N ASP A 15 -36.07 11.65 13.95
CA ASP A 15 -34.75 12.01 14.47
C ASP A 15 -33.67 11.06 13.92
N PHE A 16 -32.62 11.65 13.36
CA PHE A 16 -31.50 10.91 12.81
C PHE A 16 -30.80 10.08 13.90
N GLU A 17 -30.76 10.58 15.14
CA GLU A 17 -30.12 9.87 16.26
C GLU A 17 -30.92 8.63 16.70
N GLU A 18 -32.24 8.58 16.43
CA GLU A 18 -33.09 7.40 16.65
C GLU A 18 -32.87 6.31 15.58
N ARG A 19 -32.56 6.70 14.34
CA ARG A 19 -32.36 5.77 13.21
C ARG A 19 -30.91 5.32 13.06
N LEU A 20 -29.96 6.18 13.42
CA LEU A 20 -28.52 5.91 13.34
C LEU A 20 -27.85 6.24 14.68
N PRO A 21 -27.82 5.29 15.63
CA PRO A 21 -27.22 5.51 16.94
C PRO A 21 -25.77 6.00 16.84
N LYS A 22 -25.37 6.87 17.78
CA LYS A 22 -24.02 7.46 17.83
C LYS A 22 -22.89 6.42 17.79
N SER A 23 -23.09 5.25 18.37
CA SER A 23 -22.14 4.12 18.31
C SER A 23 -21.97 3.58 16.89
N THR A 24 -23.08 3.35 16.17
CA THR A 24 -23.11 2.91 14.77
C THR A 24 -22.48 3.95 13.86
N ARG A 25 -22.78 5.24 14.08
CA ARG A 25 -22.17 6.34 13.33
C ARG A 25 -20.66 6.38 13.54
N ASN A 26 -20.19 6.24 14.77
CA ASN A 26 -18.76 6.25 15.08
C ASN A 26 -18.04 5.01 14.53
N ASP A 27 -18.68 3.83 14.54
CA ASP A 27 -18.11 2.63 13.92
C ASP A 27 -18.07 2.75 12.40
N LEU A 28 -19.13 3.30 11.79
CA LEU A 28 -19.18 3.57 10.36
C LEU A 28 -18.14 4.63 9.98
N ALA A 29 -18.02 5.71 10.72
CA ALA A 29 -17.02 6.75 10.50
C ALA A 29 -15.61 6.19 10.66
N ARG A 30 -15.35 5.34 11.67
CA ARG A 30 -14.05 4.67 11.84
C ARG A 30 -13.74 3.73 10.68
N ARG A 31 -14.73 2.95 10.21
CA ARG A 31 -14.57 2.08 9.03
C ARG A 31 -14.35 2.91 7.77
N LEU A 32 -15.14 3.95 7.55
CA LEU A 32 -15.04 4.85 6.41
C LEU A 32 -13.69 5.56 6.39
N SER A 33 -13.23 6.06 7.53
CA SER A 33 -11.90 6.64 7.69
C SER A 33 -10.81 5.60 7.42
N ALA A 34 -10.93 4.37 7.93
CA ALA A 34 -9.99 3.30 7.61
C ALA A 34 -10.02 2.87 6.13
N PHE A 35 -11.18 2.98 5.46
CA PHE A 35 -11.32 2.74 4.02
C PHE A 35 -10.78 3.91 3.18
N SER A 36 -10.91 5.15 3.67
CA SER A 36 -10.42 6.36 3.01
C SER A 36 -8.99 6.73 3.38
N SER A 37 -8.38 6.02 4.33
CA SER A 37 -6.99 6.22 4.77
C SER A 37 -6.27 4.88 4.84
N GLY A 38 -5.39 4.61 3.88
CA GLY A 38 -4.53 3.42 3.88
C GLY A 38 -4.15 2.92 2.48
N VAL A 39 -3.25 1.94 2.44
CA VAL A 39 -2.74 1.28 1.22
C VAL A 39 -3.87 0.69 0.37
N ASN A 40 -5.02 0.36 0.95
CA ASN A 40 -6.19 -0.22 0.28
C ASN A 40 -6.87 0.74 -0.72
N GLN A 41 -6.72 2.06 -0.55
CA GLN A 41 -7.22 3.05 -1.51
C GLN A 41 -6.42 3.02 -2.82
N LEU A 42 -5.13 2.66 -2.76
CA LEU A 42 -4.25 2.60 -3.93
C LEU A 42 -4.64 1.48 -4.91
N LEU A 43 -5.32 0.44 -4.44
CA LEU A 43 -5.80 -0.67 -5.27
C LEU A 43 -6.81 -0.24 -6.34
N PHE A 44 -7.58 0.83 -6.08
CA PHE A 44 -8.65 1.30 -6.98
C PHE A 44 -8.46 2.75 -7.44
N SER A 45 -7.40 3.44 -7.00
CA SER A 45 -7.16 4.83 -7.36
C SER A 45 -6.44 4.99 -8.70
N ASN A 46 -5.65 3.99 -9.10
CA ASN A 46 -4.83 4.02 -10.32
C ASN A 46 -5.28 2.92 -11.29
N GLY A 47 -5.26 3.20 -12.58
CA GLY A 47 -5.56 2.21 -13.63
C GLY A 47 -6.98 2.31 -14.20
N VAL A 48 -7.43 1.23 -14.82
CA VAL A 48 -8.79 1.12 -15.34
C VAL A 48 -9.73 0.88 -14.16
N PRO A 49 -10.77 1.69 -13.96
CA PRO A 49 -11.72 1.47 -12.88
C PRO A 49 -12.40 0.10 -13.07
N ILE A 50 -12.77 -0.54 -11.96
CA ILE A 50 -13.67 -1.71 -12.02
C ILE A 50 -15.01 -1.21 -12.55
N ASP A 51 -15.30 -1.60 -13.79
CA ASP A 51 -16.46 -1.20 -14.55
C ASP A 51 -16.79 -2.34 -15.50
N ILE A 52 -17.83 -3.11 -15.15
CA ILE A 52 -18.18 -4.32 -15.89
C ILE A 52 -18.65 -3.98 -17.31
N ASP A 53 -19.27 -2.82 -17.53
CA ASP A 53 -19.61 -2.32 -18.87
C ASP A 53 -18.37 -2.16 -19.74
N SER A 54 -17.26 -1.71 -19.15
CA SER A 54 -15.99 -1.61 -19.87
C SER A 54 -15.38 -3.00 -20.13
N PHE A 55 -15.56 -3.96 -19.23
CA PHE A 55 -15.03 -5.31 -19.39
C PHE A 55 -15.77 -6.14 -20.45
N VAL A 56 -17.08 -5.94 -20.61
CA VAL A 56 -17.85 -6.61 -21.67
C VAL A 56 -17.68 -5.96 -23.05
N GLU A 57 -17.03 -4.80 -23.12
CA GLU A 57 -16.74 -4.14 -24.38
C GLU A 57 -15.42 -4.67 -24.98
N PRO A 58 -15.42 -5.14 -26.24
CA PRO A 58 -14.23 -5.70 -26.83
C PRO A 58 -13.17 -4.63 -27.11
N ALA A 59 -11.95 -4.83 -26.60
CA ALA A 59 -10.81 -3.96 -26.89
C ALA A 59 -10.44 -3.95 -28.40
N ILE A 60 -10.74 -5.05 -29.10
CA ILE A 60 -10.53 -5.21 -30.54
C ILE A 60 -11.89 -5.57 -31.18
N PRO A 61 -12.39 -4.78 -32.15
CA PRO A 61 -13.68 -5.05 -32.80
C PRO A 61 -13.79 -6.46 -33.35
N GLY A 62 -14.95 -7.10 -33.14
CA GLY A 62 -15.24 -8.46 -33.63
C GLY A 62 -14.64 -9.61 -32.81
N LYS A 63 -13.90 -9.33 -31.73
CA LYS A 63 -13.43 -10.34 -30.78
C LYS A 63 -14.31 -10.40 -29.53
N ILE A 64 -14.38 -11.56 -28.89
CA ILE A 64 -14.99 -11.71 -27.56
C ILE A 64 -13.98 -11.24 -26.51
N PRO A 65 -14.35 -10.35 -25.59
CA PRO A 65 -13.44 -9.89 -24.54
C PRO A 65 -13.15 -11.00 -23.54
N LEU A 66 -11.87 -11.19 -23.22
CA LEU A 66 -11.41 -12.04 -22.14
C LEU A 66 -10.67 -11.17 -21.12
N ASN A 67 -11.27 -10.99 -19.94
CA ASN A 67 -10.69 -10.19 -18.86
C ASN A 67 -10.06 -11.14 -17.84
N ILE A 68 -8.75 -11.03 -17.66
CA ILE A 68 -8.01 -11.82 -16.68
C ILE A 68 -7.65 -10.91 -15.51
N VAL A 69 -8.25 -11.19 -14.36
CA VAL A 69 -7.94 -10.51 -13.10
C VAL A 69 -6.83 -11.28 -12.41
N TYR A 70 -5.60 -10.77 -12.49
CA TYR A 70 -4.42 -11.42 -11.93
C TYR A 70 -4.15 -10.96 -10.49
N LEU A 71 -4.42 -11.83 -9.51
CA LEU A 71 -4.34 -11.49 -8.08
C LEU A 71 -2.97 -11.78 -7.44
N ASN A 72 -2.06 -12.47 -8.14
CA ASN A 72 -0.79 -12.91 -7.54
C ASN A 72 0.19 -11.76 -7.26
N THR A 73 0.03 -10.60 -7.90
CA THR A 73 0.85 -9.40 -7.65
C THR A 73 0.48 -8.71 -6.33
N ILE A 74 -0.71 -8.97 -5.80
CA ILE A 74 -1.14 -8.43 -4.50
C ILE A 74 -0.52 -9.30 -3.40
N GLN A 75 0.30 -8.72 -2.53
CA GLN A 75 0.99 -9.48 -1.48
C GLN A 75 0.12 -9.73 -0.25
N ASP A 76 -0.73 -8.77 0.12
CA ASP A 76 -1.57 -8.88 1.31
C ASP A 76 -2.89 -9.63 1.01
N GLU A 77 -3.19 -10.62 1.84
CA GLU A 77 -4.38 -11.45 1.70
C GLU A 77 -5.65 -10.64 1.99
N ALA A 78 -5.61 -9.71 2.96
CA ALA A 78 -6.77 -8.87 3.25
C ALA A 78 -7.10 -7.95 2.06
N GLN A 79 -6.07 -7.44 1.37
CA GLN A 79 -6.22 -6.70 0.12
C GLN A 79 -6.82 -7.53 -1.01
N LYS A 80 -6.40 -8.78 -1.21
CA LYS A 80 -7.01 -9.68 -2.20
C LYS A 80 -8.50 -9.90 -1.92
N GLN A 81 -8.82 -10.21 -0.66
CA GLN A 81 -10.20 -10.42 -0.22
C GLN A 81 -11.07 -9.19 -0.45
N TYR A 82 -10.52 -8.00 -0.16
CA TYR A 82 -11.20 -6.74 -0.43
C TYR A 82 -11.36 -6.45 -1.93
N PHE A 83 -10.33 -6.72 -2.74
CA PHE A 83 -10.41 -6.58 -4.19
C PHE A 83 -11.50 -7.46 -4.80
N VAL A 84 -11.53 -8.73 -4.40
CA VAL A 84 -12.56 -9.68 -4.86
C VAL A 84 -13.95 -9.28 -4.38
N GLN A 85 -14.08 -8.73 -3.17
CA GLN A 85 -15.34 -8.20 -2.68
C GLN A 85 -15.85 -7.05 -3.56
N GLU A 86 -15.02 -6.06 -3.86
CA GLU A 86 -15.44 -4.91 -4.67
C GLU A 86 -15.72 -5.31 -6.13
N LEU A 87 -14.92 -6.20 -6.70
CA LEU A 87 -15.21 -6.79 -8.03
C LEU A 87 -16.56 -7.52 -8.03
N SER A 88 -16.82 -8.32 -7.00
CA SER A 88 -18.10 -9.04 -6.85
C SER A 88 -19.27 -8.07 -6.68
N ARG A 89 -19.06 -6.94 -6.01
CA ARG A 89 -20.08 -5.91 -5.82
C ARG A 89 -20.45 -5.23 -7.13
N GLU A 90 -19.45 -4.76 -7.87
CA GLU A 90 -19.67 -4.14 -9.19
C GLU A 90 -20.31 -5.15 -10.16
N LEU A 91 -19.93 -6.43 -10.12
CA LEU A 91 -20.59 -7.49 -10.89
C LEU A 91 -22.06 -7.69 -10.49
N TYR A 92 -22.34 -7.72 -9.19
CA TYR A 92 -23.71 -7.87 -8.69
C TYR A 92 -24.59 -6.68 -9.07
N ASP A 93 -24.08 -5.46 -8.90
CA ASP A 93 -24.82 -4.25 -9.26
C ASP A 93 -25.05 -4.18 -10.78
N TRP A 94 -24.04 -4.53 -11.57
CA TRP A 94 -24.15 -4.60 -13.03
C TRP A 94 -25.18 -5.64 -13.48
N MET A 95 -25.16 -6.87 -12.93
CA MET A 95 -26.10 -7.91 -13.37
C MET A 95 -27.57 -7.52 -13.11
N LEU A 96 -27.86 -6.77 -12.03
CA LEU A 96 -29.23 -6.29 -11.75
C LEU A 96 -29.76 -5.31 -12.82
N THR A 97 -28.88 -4.67 -13.58
CA THR A 97 -29.27 -3.80 -14.70
C THR A 97 -29.56 -4.57 -15.98
N GLN A 98 -29.19 -5.85 -16.05
CA GLN A 98 -29.33 -6.67 -17.24
C GLN A 98 -30.74 -7.27 -17.35
N GLN A 99 -31.24 -7.33 -18.58
CA GLN A 99 -32.49 -8.00 -18.95
C GLN A 99 -32.20 -8.89 -20.15
N PRO A 100 -31.61 -10.08 -19.93
CA PRO A 100 -31.30 -11.01 -21.03
C PRO A 100 -32.60 -11.58 -21.63
N ALA A 101 -32.56 -11.89 -22.92
CA ALA A 101 -33.55 -12.77 -23.51
C ALA A 101 -33.43 -14.20 -22.93
N GLU A 102 -34.45 -15.03 -23.11
CA GLU A 102 -34.41 -16.42 -22.65
C GLU A 102 -33.22 -17.17 -23.29
N GLY A 103 -32.38 -17.75 -22.44
CA GLY A 103 -31.16 -18.45 -22.87
C GLY A 103 -30.00 -17.54 -23.29
N GLU A 104 -30.14 -16.22 -23.21
CA GLU A 104 -29.06 -15.29 -23.56
C GLU A 104 -28.01 -15.19 -22.44
N LEU A 105 -26.76 -15.50 -22.79
CA LEU A 105 -25.60 -15.32 -21.90
C LEU A 105 -24.94 -13.96 -22.16
N LYS A 106 -24.88 -13.12 -21.13
CA LYS A 106 -24.22 -11.80 -21.17
C LYS A 106 -22.78 -11.85 -20.70
N LEU A 107 -22.48 -12.65 -19.66
CA LEU A 107 -21.15 -12.72 -19.06
C LEU A 107 -20.90 -14.09 -18.41
N LEU A 108 -19.68 -14.61 -18.58
CA LEU A 108 -19.17 -15.75 -17.83
C LEU A 108 -18.21 -15.25 -16.74
N PHE A 109 -18.58 -15.45 -15.48
CA PHE A 109 -17.74 -15.15 -14.33
C PHE A 109 -17.05 -16.42 -13.86
N PHE A 110 -15.72 -16.47 -14.00
CA PHE A 110 -14.91 -17.62 -13.64
C PHE A 110 -14.00 -17.27 -12.46
N MET A 111 -14.06 -18.06 -11.38
CA MET A 111 -13.14 -17.94 -10.25
C MET A 111 -12.29 -19.20 -10.14
N ASP A 112 -10.98 -19.04 -10.33
CA ASP A 112 -10.00 -20.07 -10.01
C ASP A 112 -9.71 -20.10 -8.51
N GLU A 113 -9.46 -21.29 -7.98
CA GLU A 113 -9.17 -21.56 -6.56
C GLU A 113 -10.04 -20.76 -5.57
N VAL A 114 -11.33 -21.10 -5.49
CA VAL A 114 -12.32 -20.33 -4.72
C VAL A 114 -12.25 -20.54 -3.20
N ALA A 115 -11.53 -21.54 -2.70
CA ALA A 115 -11.51 -21.94 -1.29
C ALA A 115 -11.25 -20.78 -0.30
N PRO A 116 -10.30 -19.84 -0.55
CA PRO A 116 -10.08 -18.71 0.35
C PRO A 116 -11.29 -17.76 0.48
N TYR A 117 -12.14 -17.70 -0.55
CA TYR A 117 -13.27 -16.76 -0.63
C TYR A 117 -14.60 -17.38 -0.20
N LEU A 118 -14.73 -18.71 -0.29
CA LEU A 118 -15.93 -19.44 0.09
C LEU A 118 -15.66 -20.54 1.14
N PRO A 119 -14.93 -20.27 2.25
CA PRO A 119 -14.61 -21.32 3.22
C PRO A 119 -15.85 -21.82 3.96
N PRO A 120 -15.84 -23.04 4.53
CA PRO A 120 -16.92 -23.51 5.41
C PRO A 120 -17.00 -22.68 6.71
N HIS A 121 -18.15 -22.75 7.38
CA HIS A 121 -18.37 -22.12 8.69
C HIS A 121 -17.36 -22.65 9.73
N PRO A 122 -16.80 -21.82 10.66
CA PRO A 122 -17.19 -20.45 11.02
C PRO A 122 -16.50 -19.33 10.25
N ARG A 123 -15.64 -19.63 9.27
CA ARG A 123 -14.95 -18.57 8.51
C ARG A 123 -15.94 -17.84 7.59
N ASN A 124 -15.95 -16.51 7.67
CA ASN A 124 -16.80 -15.66 6.84
C ASN A 124 -16.02 -14.46 6.30
N PRO A 125 -15.21 -14.64 5.23
CA PRO A 125 -14.50 -13.52 4.63
C PRO A 125 -15.49 -12.52 3.99
N PRO A 126 -15.10 -11.25 3.81
CA PRO A 126 -16.00 -10.19 3.37
C PRO A 126 -16.70 -10.45 2.03
N ALA A 127 -16.04 -11.13 1.10
CA ALA A 127 -16.59 -11.43 -0.23
C ALA A 127 -17.62 -12.59 -0.23
N LYS A 128 -17.63 -13.45 0.79
CA LYS A 128 -18.36 -14.72 0.78
C LYS A 128 -19.86 -14.56 0.55
N ASP A 129 -20.51 -13.67 1.29
CA ASP A 129 -21.96 -13.49 1.23
C ASP A 129 -22.40 -12.93 -0.13
N LEU A 130 -21.57 -12.10 -0.74
CA LEU A 130 -21.83 -11.49 -2.04
C LEU A 130 -21.63 -12.48 -3.18
N ILE A 131 -20.54 -13.26 -3.14
CA ILE A 131 -20.31 -14.35 -4.10
C ILE A 131 -21.48 -15.34 -4.02
N LYS A 132 -21.88 -15.77 -2.81
CA LYS A 132 -23.08 -16.62 -2.63
C LYS A 132 -24.33 -16.07 -3.31
N LEU A 133 -24.55 -14.76 -3.17
CA LEU A 133 -25.72 -14.09 -3.76
C LEU A 133 -25.66 -14.08 -5.29
N ILE A 134 -24.49 -13.80 -5.86
CA ILE A 134 -24.24 -13.89 -7.30
C ILE A 134 -24.56 -15.31 -7.78
N PHE A 135 -23.96 -16.34 -7.17
CA PHE A 135 -24.21 -17.74 -7.56
C PHE A 135 -25.69 -18.13 -7.54
N LYS A 136 -26.43 -17.64 -6.54
CA LYS A 136 -27.87 -17.94 -6.41
C LYS A 136 -28.74 -17.21 -7.45
N GLN A 137 -28.36 -16.01 -7.89
CA GLN A 137 -29.23 -15.12 -8.66
C GLN A 137 -28.77 -14.86 -10.11
N ALA A 138 -27.48 -15.06 -10.41
CA ALA A 138 -26.83 -14.69 -11.66
C ALA A 138 -27.55 -15.24 -12.90
N ARG A 139 -28.08 -16.48 -12.83
CA ARG A 139 -28.83 -17.13 -13.92
C ARG A 139 -29.99 -16.27 -14.44
N LYS A 140 -30.72 -15.59 -13.55
CA LYS A 140 -31.86 -14.71 -13.93
C LYS A 140 -31.41 -13.52 -14.78
N TYR A 141 -30.17 -13.09 -14.61
CA TYR A 141 -29.60 -11.90 -15.23
C TYR A 141 -28.64 -12.23 -16.37
N GLY A 142 -28.60 -13.50 -16.81
CA GLY A 142 -27.80 -13.91 -17.96
C GLY A 142 -26.30 -13.97 -17.63
N VAL A 143 -25.96 -14.14 -16.36
CA VAL A 143 -24.58 -14.33 -15.90
C VAL A 143 -24.40 -15.81 -15.55
N ALA A 144 -23.43 -16.47 -16.18
CA ALA A 144 -23.02 -17.82 -15.81
C ALA A 144 -21.82 -17.73 -14.86
N CYS A 145 -21.79 -18.58 -13.84
CA CYS A 145 -20.72 -18.57 -12.86
C CYS A 145 -20.06 -19.95 -12.80
N VAL A 146 -18.72 -19.96 -12.79
CA VAL A 146 -17.91 -21.19 -12.73
C VAL A 146 -16.91 -21.05 -11.59
N LEU A 147 -16.85 -22.07 -10.74
CA LEU A 147 -15.90 -22.16 -9.63
C LEU A 147 -14.96 -23.35 -9.86
N ALA A 148 -13.68 -23.12 -9.63
CA ALA A 148 -12.70 -24.18 -9.51
C ALA A 148 -12.12 -24.22 -8.09
N THR A 149 -11.83 -25.42 -7.61
CA THR A 149 -11.12 -25.65 -6.34
C THR A 149 -10.35 -26.97 -6.45
N GLN A 150 -9.16 -27.00 -5.86
CA GLN A 150 -8.42 -28.25 -5.70
C GLN A 150 -8.95 -29.09 -4.53
N ASN A 151 -9.46 -28.44 -3.48
CA ASN A 151 -9.96 -29.10 -2.28
C ASN A 151 -11.44 -28.77 -2.02
N VAL A 152 -12.29 -29.77 -2.23
CA VAL A 152 -13.74 -29.66 -1.99
C VAL A 152 -14.05 -29.38 -0.51
N SER A 153 -13.19 -29.84 0.41
CA SER A 153 -13.38 -29.67 1.87
C SER A 153 -13.24 -28.24 2.34
N ASP A 154 -12.46 -27.45 1.62
CA ASP A 154 -12.13 -26.07 1.98
C ASP A 154 -13.16 -25.08 1.44
N VAL A 155 -14.22 -25.57 0.78
CA VAL A 155 -15.30 -24.77 0.22
C VAL A 155 -16.62 -25.09 0.94
N ASP A 156 -17.47 -24.07 1.10
CA ASP A 156 -18.82 -24.20 1.65
C ASP A 156 -19.67 -25.12 0.76
N TYR A 157 -19.88 -26.35 1.24
CA TYR A 157 -20.58 -27.42 0.52
C TYR A 157 -21.96 -27.01 0.00
N LYS A 158 -22.65 -26.09 0.69
CA LYS A 158 -23.99 -25.61 0.30
C LYS A 158 -23.98 -24.85 -1.02
N ILE A 159 -22.85 -24.24 -1.38
CA ILE A 159 -22.68 -23.52 -2.64
C ILE A 159 -22.40 -24.52 -3.76
N LEU A 160 -21.52 -25.50 -3.50
CA LEU A 160 -21.18 -26.52 -4.48
C LEU A 160 -22.40 -27.40 -4.83
N ALA A 161 -23.23 -27.73 -3.84
CA ALA A 161 -24.47 -28.49 -4.07
C ALA A 161 -25.53 -27.72 -4.89
N GLN A 162 -25.37 -26.41 -5.08
CA GLN A 162 -26.26 -25.59 -5.93
C GLN A 162 -25.79 -25.54 -7.39
N ALA A 163 -24.64 -26.13 -7.73
CA ALA A 163 -24.14 -26.15 -9.10
C ALA A 163 -24.92 -27.15 -9.96
N ASN A 164 -25.56 -26.66 -11.02
CA ASN A 164 -26.30 -27.51 -11.98
C ASN A 164 -25.37 -28.43 -12.79
N THR A 165 -24.10 -28.06 -12.93
CA THR A 165 -23.10 -28.81 -13.68
C THR A 165 -21.81 -28.88 -12.89
N THR A 166 -21.31 -30.08 -12.65
CA THR A 166 -20.09 -30.33 -11.90
C THR A 166 -19.13 -31.15 -12.73
N PHE A 167 -17.88 -30.71 -12.82
CA PHE A 167 -16.78 -31.46 -13.43
C PHE A 167 -15.90 -32.01 -12.31
N ILE A 168 -15.80 -33.33 -12.20
CA ILE A 168 -15.05 -33.99 -11.13
C ILE A 168 -13.80 -34.62 -11.73
N GLY A 169 -12.64 -34.15 -11.30
CA GLY A 169 -11.35 -34.67 -11.69
C GLY A 169 -10.90 -35.85 -10.83
N ARG A 170 -9.59 -36.10 -10.85
CA ARG A 170 -8.96 -37.19 -10.11
C ARG A 170 -8.91 -36.92 -8.61
N PHE A 171 -9.41 -37.86 -7.81
CA PHE A 171 -9.21 -37.92 -6.36
C PHE A 171 -8.63 -39.28 -5.96
N THR A 172 -7.46 -39.29 -5.32
CA THR A 172 -6.79 -40.54 -4.92
C THR A 172 -7.00 -40.88 -3.45
N GLN A 173 -7.21 -39.88 -2.59
CA GLN A 173 -7.31 -40.08 -1.15
C GLN A 173 -8.72 -40.55 -0.77
N PRO A 174 -8.89 -41.67 -0.03
CA PRO A 174 -10.22 -42.21 0.30
C PRO A 174 -11.12 -41.21 1.02
N GLN A 175 -10.54 -40.36 1.87
CA GLN A 175 -11.27 -39.32 2.61
C GLN A 175 -11.88 -38.26 1.67
N ASP A 176 -11.19 -37.90 0.59
CA ASP A 176 -11.68 -36.88 -0.34
C ASP A 176 -12.70 -37.47 -1.31
N VAL A 177 -12.49 -38.73 -1.71
CA VAL A 177 -13.46 -39.53 -2.48
C VAL A 177 -14.79 -39.64 -1.73
N GLU A 178 -14.77 -39.86 -0.41
CA GLU A 178 -15.98 -39.92 0.41
C GLU A 178 -16.70 -38.56 0.49
N LYS A 179 -15.98 -37.45 0.55
CA LYS A 179 -16.58 -36.10 0.52
C LYS A 179 -17.26 -35.81 -0.82
N VAL A 180 -16.61 -36.18 -1.93
CA VAL A 180 -17.23 -36.06 -3.26
C VAL A 180 -18.48 -36.93 -3.36
N ARG A 181 -18.48 -38.13 -2.77
CA ARG A 181 -19.67 -38.99 -2.67
C ARG A 181 -20.83 -38.29 -1.96
N HIS A 182 -20.55 -37.59 -0.86
CA HIS A 182 -21.56 -36.81 -0.14
C HIS A 182 -22.13 -35.67 -1.01
N LEU A 183 -21.27 -34.94 -1.72
CA LEU A 183 -21.67 -33.86 -2.63
C LEU A 183 -22.54 -34.36 -3.78
N LEU A 184 -22.17 -35.50 -4.39
CA LEU A 184 -22.95 -36.14 -5.45
C LEU A 184 -24.31 -36.63 -4.94
N LYS A 185 -24.35 -37.18 -3.72
CA LYS A 185 -25.60 -37.63 -3.10
C LYS A 185 -26.58 -36.48 -2.88
N GLU A 186 -26.10 -35.32 -2.44
CA GLU A 186 -26.93 -34.11 -2.28
C GLU A 186 -27.40 -33.55 -3.62
N SER A 187 -26.59 -33.68 -4.67
CA SER A 187 -26.90 -33.20 -6.03
C SER A 187 -27.72 -34.18 -6.86
N GLY A 188 -28.06 -35.36 -6.32
CA GLY A 188 -28.82 -36.41 -7.03
C GLY A 188 -28.03 -37.19 -8.10
N GLY A 189 -26.70 -37.13 -8.06
CA GLY A 189 -25.81 -37.80 -9.02
C GLY A 189 -25.55 -39.29 -8.70
N ASP A 190 -25.11 -40.02 -9.71
CA ASP A 190 -24.73 -41.43 -9.60
C ASP A 190 -23.50 -41.63 -8.69
N GLN A 191 -23.65 -42.47 -7.66
CA GLN A 191 -22.58 -42.77 -6.70
C GLN A 191 -21.58 -43.79 -7.22
N ASP A 192 -21.95 -44.60 -8.22
CA ASP A 192 -21.05 -45.60 -8.79
C ASP A 192 -19.88 -44.93 -9.55
N LEU A 193 -20.04 -43.66 -9.91
CA LEU A 193 -19.00 -42.78 -10.42
C LEU A 193 -17.79 -42.66 -9.47
N VAL A 194 -18.05 -42.65 -8.16
CA VAL A 194 -17.03 -42.36 -7.14
C VAL A 194 -15.89 -43.38 -7.17
N ALA A 195 -16.20 -44.62 -7.55
CA ALA A 195 -15.22 -45.70 -7.72
C ALA A 195 -14.25 -45.47 -8.90
N GLN A 196 -14.64 -44.65 -9.88
CA GLN A 196 -13.85 -44.35 -11.08
C GLN A 196 -12.94 -43.13 -10.89
N LEU A 197 -13.20 -42.26 -9.92
CA LEU A 197 -12.40 -41.03 -9.70
C LEU A 197 -10.89 -41.28 -9.50
N PRO A 198 -10.45 -42.35 -8.81
CA PRO A 198 -9.02 -42.63 -8.65
C PRO A 198 -8.30 -43.05 -9.94
N THR A 199 -9.05 -43.56 -10.93
CA THR A 199 -8.49 -44.08 -12.19
C THR A 199 -8.35 -43.01 -13.28
N LEU A 200 -8.96 -41.84 -13.09
CA LEU A 200 -8.87 -40.72 -14.03
C LEU A 200 -7.44 -40.20 -14.16
N GLY A 201 -7.00 -39.98 -15.39
CA GLY A 201 -5.74 -39.32 -15.72
C GLY A 201 -5.85 -37.78 -15.68
N PRO A 202 -4.72 -37.05 -15.76
CA PRO A 202 -4.73 -35.60 -15.95
C PRO A 202 -5.56 -35.20 -17.18
N GLY A 203 -6.41 -34.19 -17.02
CA GLY A 203 -7.31 -33.73 -18.08
C GLY A 203 -8.54 -34.62 -18.31
N GLN A 204 -8.73 -35.69 -17.56
CA GLN A 204 -9.95 -36.50 -17.56
C GLN A 204 -10.88 -36.06 -16.44
N PHE A 205 -12.14 -35.86 -16.77
CA PHE A 205 -13.19 -35.43 -15.86
C PHE A 205 -14.43 -36.28 -16.04
N GLN A 206 -15.18 -36.41 -14.96
CA GLN A 206 -16.55 -36.89 -15.00
C GLN A 206 -17.48 -35.69 -14.86
N MET A 207 -18.27 -35.42 -15.90
CA MET A 207 -19.26 -34.35 -15.89
C MET A 207 -20.59 -34.88 -15.38
N VAL A 208 -21.14 -34.24 -14.35
CA VAL A 208 -22.47 -34.52 -13.81
C VAL A 208 -23.33 -33.29 -14.05
N ALA A 209 -24.38 -33.46 -14.85
CA ALA A 209 -25.31 -32.39 -15.22
C ALA A 209 -26.74 -32.94 -15.25
N PRO A 210 -27.40 -33.11 -14.08
CA PRO A 210 -28.69 -33.82 -13.98
C PRO A 210 -29.81 -33.22 -14.84
N ASP A 211 -29.74 -31.91 -15.11
CA ASP A 211 -30.68 -31.19 -15.98
C ASP A 211 -30.55 -31.57 -17.47
N VAL A 212 -29.40 -32.12 -17.88
CA VAL A 212 -29.07 -32.45 -19.28
C VAL A 212 -29.03 -33.96 -19.50
N ASP A 213 -28.28 -34.67 -18.66
CA ASP A 213 -28.18 -36.13 -18.69
C ASP A 213 -28.11 -36.66 -17.24
N PRO A 214 -29.01 -37.58 -16.83
CA PRO A 214 -28.94 -38.20 -15.51
C PRO A 214 -27.67 -39.04 -15.32
N ALA A 215 -27.10 -39.57 -16.41
CA ALA A 215 -25.86 -40.34 -16.37
C ALA A 215 -24.64 -39.40 -16.45
N PRO A 216 -23.56 -39.68 -15.70
CA PRO A 216 -22.34 -38.93 -15.85
C PRO A 216 -21.68 -39.14 -17.22
N VAL A 217 -21.12 -38.06 -17.76
CA VAL A 217 -20.45 -38.06 -19.06
C VAL A 217 -18.94 -37.95 -18.86
N PRO A 218 -18.14 -38.93 -19.31
CA PRO A 218 -16.69 -38.82 -19.26
C PRO A 218 -16.20 -37.79 -20.30
N ILE A 219 -15.36 -36.86 -19.86
CA ILE A 219 -14.80 -35.79 -20.69
C ILE A 219 -13.27 -35.84 -20.65
N GLN A 220 -12.66 -35.76 -21.83
CA GLN A 220 -11.24 -35.55 -22.00
C GLN A 220 -11.00 -34.11 -22.46
N CYS A 221 -10.37 -33.31 -21.62
CA CYS A 221 -9.89 -31.99 -21.99
C CYS A 221 -8.71 -32.10 -22.96
N ARG A 222 -8.68 -31.22 -23.95
CA ARG A 222 -7.53 -31.07 -24.86
C ARG A 222 -6.32 -30.51 -24.09
N TRP A 223 -5.13 -30.93 -24.48
CA TRP A 223 -3.89 -30.32 -24.00
C TRP A 223 -3.79 -28.86 -24.46
N LEU A 224 -3.12 -28.04 -23.66
CA LEU A 224 -2.82 -26.65 -24.00
C LEU A 224 -1.87 -26.60 -25.20
N TYR A 225 -2.06 -25.60 -26.07
CA TYR A 225 -1.21 -25.39 -27.25
C TYR A 225 0.15 -24.77 -26.91
N THR A 226 0.27 -24.17 -25.72
CA THR A 226 1.42 -23.40 -25.27
C THR A 226 1.89 -23.88 -23.90
N ASP A 227 3.19 -23.87 -23.66
CA ASP A 227 3.75 -24.03 -22.32
C ASP A 227 3.51 -22.74 -21.52
N HIS A 228 2.95 -22.90 -20.32
CA HIS A 228 2.56 -21.76 -19.47
C HIS A 228 3.63 -21.40 -18.43
N GLY A 229 4.70 -22.22 -18.31
CA GLY A 229 5.83 -21.91 -17.44
C GLY A 229 5.45 -21.63 -15.98
N ALA A 230 6.26 -20.83 -15.31
CA ALA A 230 6.00 -20.38 -13.94
C ALA A 230 5.01 -19.19 -13.91
N PRO A 231 4.35 -18.91 -12.77
CA PRO A 231 3.52 -17.72 -12.61
C PRO A 231 4.28 -16.44 -12.97
N LEU A 232 3.62 -15.57 -13.75
CA LEU A 232 4.19 -14.31 -14.22
C LEU A 232 4.44 -13.31 -13.08
N ASN A 233 5.58 -12.63 -13.09
CA ASN A 233 5.82 -11.47 -12.23
C ASN A 233 5.21 -10.18 -12.83
N GLU A 234 5.21 -9.09 -12.07
CA GLU A 234 4.61 -7.81 -12.49
C GLU A 234 5.25 -7.26 -13.78
N ASP A 235 6.58 -7.31 -13.89
CA ASP A 235 7.32 -6.82 -15.06
C ASP A 235 7.00 -7.64 -16.33
N GLN A 236 6.89 -8.97 -16.19
CA GLN A 236 6.52 -9.88 -17.28
C GLN A 236 5.08 -9.65 -17.74
N VAL A 237 4.16 -9.39 -16.81
CA VAL A 237 2.78 -9.01 -17.17
C VAL A 237 2.82 -7.70 -17.95
N GLU A 238 3.59 -6.71 -17.53
CA GLU A 238 3.72 -5.46 -18.28
C GLU A 238 4.27 -5.71 -19.69
N GLU A 239 5.36 -6.46 -19.84
CA GLU A 239 6.00 -6.76 -21.13
C GLU A 239 5.04 -7.47 -22.11
N LEU A 240 4.22 -8.40 -21.62
CA LEU A 240 3.28 -9.17 -22.44
C LEU A 240 2.06 -8.35 -22.89
N ILE A 241 1.75 -7.22 -22.25
CA ILE A 241 0.61 -6.38 -22.63
C ILE A 241 0.97 -5.54 -23.86
N GLY A 242 0.39 -5.93 -25.00
CA GLY A 242 0.57 -5.26 -26.28
C GLY A 242 0.09 -3.79 -26.31
N PRO A 243 0.60 -2.98 -27.26
CA PRO A 243 0.35 -1.54 -27.32
C PRO A 243 -1.12 -1.17 -27.49
N GLU A 244 -1.90 -1.99 -28.21
CA GLU A 244 -3.35 -1.79 -28.40
C GLU A 244 -4.12 -1.85 -27.09
N ILE A 245 -3.82 -2.84 -26.24
CA ILE A 245 -4.45 -3.02 -24.93
C ILE A 245 -4.05 -1.86 -24.00
N ARG A 246 -2.77 -1.44 -24.04
CA ARG A 246 -2.32 -0.27 -23.26
C ARG A 246 -3.03 1.01 -23.70
N ALA A 247 -3.24 1.20 -25.01
CA ALA A 247 -3.99 2.34 -25.54
C ALA A 247 -5.44 2.31 -25.06
N TRP A 248 -6.11 1.16 -25.17
CA TRP A 248 -7.46 0.95 -24.65
C TRP A 248 -7.55 1.31 -23.16
N ALA A 249 -6.63 0.79 -22.33
CA ALA A 249 -6.59 1.07 -20.89
C ALA A 249 -6.42 2.57 -20.58
N LYS A 250 -5.56 3.27 -21.33
CA LYS A 250 -5.36 4.72 -21.19
C LYS A 250 -6.62 5.52 -21.52
N THR A 251 -7.42 5.10 -22.51
CA THR A 251 -8.68 5.78 -22.83
C THR A 251 -9.71 5.65 -21.70
N ARG A 252 -9.69 4.53 -20.97
CA ARG A 252 -10.63 4.23 -19.87
C ARG A 252 -10.20 4.82 -18.54
N SER A 253 -8.89 4.93 -18.28
CA SER A 253 -8.36 5.50 -17.04
C SER A 253 -8.50 7.02 -16.93
N ALA A 254 -8.51 7.74 -18.07
CA ALA A 254 -8.56 9.21 -18.08
C ALA A 254 -9.99 9.81 -18.11
N GLY A 255 -11.02 9.04 -18.46
CA GLY A 255 -12.30 9.60 -18.95
C GLY A 255 -13.48 9.66 -17.96
N LYS A 256 -13.58 8.78 -16.96
CA LYS A 256 -14.83 8.64 -16.15
C LYS A 256 -14.81 9.28 -14.76
N SER A 257 -13.70 9.87 -14.32
CA SER A 257 -13.59 10.50 -12.98
C SER A 257 -14.55 11.68 -12.78
N LYS A 258 -14.87 12.45 -13.84
CA LYS A 258 -15.78 13.62 -13.73
C LYS A 258 -17.26 13.30 -13.49
N ASN A 259 -17.73 12.08 -13.77
CA ASN A 259 -19.17 11.73 -13.71
C ASN A 259 -19.57 10.76 -12.58
N ARG A 260 -18.64 10.28 -11.76
CA ARG A 260 -18.98 9.35 -10.65
C ARG A 260 -19.77 10.00 -9.51
N GLY A 261 -19.72 11.33 -9.35
CA GLY A 261 -20.64 12.05 -8.45
C GLY A 261 -22.11 11.96 -8.89
N ALA A 262 -22.37 11.86 -10.18
CA ALA A 262 -23.73 11.78 -10.73
C ALA A 262 -24.27 10.34 -10.80
N GLY A 263 -23.41 9.34 -11.01
CA GLY A 263 -23.81 7.92 -11.05
C GLY A 263 -24.33 7.40 -9.71
N ALA A 264 -23.60 7.68 -8.63
CA ALA A 264 -24.01 7.33 -7.26
C ALA A 264 -25.28 8.10 -6.82
N ALA A 265 -25.38 9.38 -7.17
CA ALA A 265 -26.57 10.19 -6.91
C ALA A 265 -27.80 9.73 -7.73
N LYS A 266 -27.60 9.28 -8.98
CA LYS A 266 -28.68 8.76 -9.84
C LYS A 266 -29.17 7.38 -9.38
N ALA A 267 -28.29 6.53 -8.86
CA ALA A 267 -28.66 5.27 -8.22
C ALA A 267 -29.44 5.50 -6.91
N ALA A 268 -29.04 6.47 -6.09
CA ALA A 268 -29.76 6.85 -4.88
C ALA A 268 -31.16 7.43 -5.17
N SER A 269 -31.31 8.24 -6.25
CA SER A 269 -32.58 8.86 -6.60
C SER A 269 -33.67 7.88 -7.08
N ARG A 270 -33.27 6.75 -7.69
CA ARG A 270 -34.22 5.73 -8.20
C ARG A 270 -34.73 4.77 -7.11
N GLY A 271 -34.15 4.80 -5.91
CA GLY A 271 -34.60 4.00 -4.77
C GLY A 271 -35.83 4.55 -4.04
N SER A 272 -36.39 5.68 -4.46
CA SER A 272 -37.45 6.40 -3.73
C SER A 272 -38.88 6.24 -4.28
N SER A 273 -39.09 5.46 -5.34
CA SER A 273 -40.44 5.26 -5.90
C SER A 273 -40.80 3.78 -5.99
N TRP A 274 -41.16 3.18 -4.85
CA TRP A 274 -41.99 1.98 -4.87
C TRP A 274 -43.10 2.10 -3.83
N ASN A 275 -44.34 2.06 -4.33
CA ASN A 275 -45.56 2.32 -3.60
C ASN A 275 -45.84 1.13 -2.67
N LYS A 276 -46.14 1.42 -1.40
CA LYS A 276 -46.29 0.42 -0.33
C LYS A 276 -47.73 -0.10 -0.29
N SER A 277 -48.10 -0.94 -1.24
CA SER A 277 -49.32 -1.75 -1.14
C SER A 277 -49.24 -2.94 -2.09
N ASP A 278 -48.53 -3.99 -1.69
CA ASP A 278 -49.00 -5.38 -1.80
C ASP A 278 -47.91 -6.35 -1.34
N VAL A 279 -48.39 -7.51 -0.86
CA VAL A 279 -47.68 -8.73 -0.47
C VAL A 279 -47.29 -8.85 1.02
N LYS A 280 -48.15 -9.62 1.71
CA LYS A 280 -47.92 -10.29 2.99
C LYS A 280 -47.01 -11.51 2.81
N ASP A 281 -46.36 -11.87 3.91
CA ASP A 281 -45.77 -13.17 4.27
C ASP A 281 -44.62 -13.70 3.40
N GLU A 282 -43.39 -13.41 3.83
CA GLU A 282 -42.42 -14.41 4.30
C GLU A 282 -41.25 -13.69 5.00
N LEU A 283 -41.22 -13.76 6.34
CA LEU A 283 -40.08 -13.30 7.14
C LEU A 283 -38.90 -14.26 6.95
N GLY A 284 -37.80 -13.77 6.37
CA GLY A 284 -36.57 -14.56 6.34
C GLY A 284 -35.36 -13.77 5.91
N LEU A 285 -34.35 -13.65 6.81
CA LEU A 285 -32.92 -13.35 6.63
C LEU A 285 -32.45 -12.16 5.74
N VAL A 286 -33.18 -11.83 4.70
CA VAL A 286 -32.98 -10.75 3.72
C VAL A 286 -33.13 -9.38 4.37
N GLU A 287 -34.03 -9.23 5.35
CA GLU A 287 -34.26 -7.95 6.04
C GLU A 287 -33.12 -7.55 6.98
N ALA A 288 -32.49 -8.52 7.66
CA ALA A 288 -31.35 -8.27 8.54
C ALA A 288 -30.08 -7.89 7.75
N ALA A 289 -29.88 -8.51 6.57
CA ALA A 289 -28.80 -8.14 5.65
C ALA A 289 -29.06 -6.76 5.00
N ARG A 290 -30.32 -6.44 4.66
CA ARG A 290 -30.73 -5.12 4.15
C ARG A 290 -30.56 -4.01 5.18
N ILE A 291 -31.02 -4.20 6.43
CA ILE A 291 -30.98 -3.15 7.47
C ILE A 291 -29.52 -2.82 7.85
N LYS A 292 -28.61 -3.79 7.81
CA LYS A 292 -27.18 -3.56 8.07
C LYS A 292 -26.45 -2.86 6.91
N ALA A 293 -26.96 -2.98 5.68
CA ALA A 293 -26.36 -2.38 4.48
C ALA A 293 -26.99 -1.02 4.08
N ILE A 294 -28.26 -0.79 4.40
CA ILE A 294 -29.01 0.41 3.98
C ILE A 294 -28.85 1.58 4.95
N GLY A 295 -28.57 1.33 6.24
CA GLY A 295 -28.43 2.40 7.24
C GLY A 295 -27.23 3.34 7.02
N GLY A 296 -26.24 2.96 6.19
CA GLY A 296 -24.98 3.68 6.09
C GLY A 296 -24.87 4.78 5.04
N MET A 297 -25.86 5.00 4.16
CA MET A 297 -25.63 5.77 2.92
C MET A 297 -26.64 6.87 2.59
N THR A 298 -27.39 7.39 3.56
CA THR A 298 -28.34 8.50 3.30
C THR A 298 -28.22 9.65 4.30
N ALA A 299 -27.02 10.22 4.47
CA ALA A 299 -26.84 11.56 5.05
C ALA A 299 -25.38 12.04 4.87
N ALA A 300 -25.03 12.53 3.68
CA ALA A 300 -23.77 13.26 3.48
C ALA A 300 -23.90 14.25 2.32
N ALA A 301 -24.91 15.11 2.39
CA ALA A 301 -24.93 16.35 1.63
C ALA A 301 -24.81 17.48 2.65
N HIS A 302 -23.65 18.13 2.66
CA HIS A 302 -23.22 19.24 3.53
C HIS A 302 -22.69 18.88 4.91
N GLY A 303 -21.41 19.20 5.12
CA GLY A 303 -20.78 19.18 6.45
C GLY A 303 -19.26 19.28 6.39
N VAL A 304 -18.78 20.51 6.19
CA VAL A 304 -17.45 21.08 6.50
C VAL A 304 -16.28 20.11 6.69
N VAL A 305 -15.34 20.17 5.74
CA VAL A 305 -14.04 19.51 5.74
C VAL A 305 -13.14 20.16 6.80
N ASP A 306 -12.61 19.36 7.73
CA ASP A 306 -11.44 19.72 8.55
C ASP A 306 -10.17 19.32 7.77
N ASP A 307 -9.55 20.31 7.13
CA ASP A 307 -8.40 20.18 6.20
C ASP A 307 -7.05 19.87 6.89
N SER A 308 -7.05 19.23 8.06
CA SER A 308 -5.82 19.03 8.85
C SER A 308 -5.32 17.58 8.96
N ALA A 309 -5.94 16.65 8.21
CA ALA A 309 -5.74 15.22 8.36
C ALA A 309 -5.09 14.52 7.14
N PHE A 310 -3.99 15.04 6.58
CA PHE A 310 -3.06 14.21 5.80
C PHE A 310 -1.73 14.95 5.59
N GLU A 311 -0.96 15.10 6.66
CA GLU A 311 0.48 15.40 6.52
C GLU A 311 1.24 14.11 6.84
N VAL A 312 1.67 13.41 5.78
CA VAL A 312 2.75 12.42 5.87
C VAL A 312 3.98 13.18 6.38
N ARG A 313 4.31 12.98 7.66
CA ARG A 313 5.52 13.49 8.32
C ARG A 313 6.06 12.37 9.21
N LEU A 314 7.23 11.76 9.01
CA LEU A 314 8.61 12.22 8.79
C LEU A 314 9.45 12.45 10.02
N MET A 315 10.20 11.39 10.33
CA MET A 315 11.59 11.43 10.77
C MET A 315 12.29 12.67 10.18
N GLY A 316 12.74 13.58 11.05
CA GLY A 316 13.50 14.78 10.67
C GLY A 316 12.76 15.92 9.94
N GLY A 317 11.49 15.74 9.53
CA GLY A 317 10.72 16.77 8.81
C GLY A 317 11.04 16.89 7.31
N LEU A 318 11.63 15.85 6.70
CA LEU A 318 11.73 15.71 5.24
C LEU A 318 10.42 15.15 4.67
N ALA A 319 10.34 14.80 3.39
CA ALA A 319 9.24 14.03 2.79
C ALA A 319 9.76 12.68 2.24
N VAL A 320 9.77 11.61 3.05
CA VAL A 320 10.40 10.31 2.76
C VAL A 320 9.34 9.23 2.90
N LEU A 321 9.26 8.37 1.89
CA LEU A 321 8.32 7.27 1.89
C LEU A 321 8.83 6.20 2.86
N LYS A 322 7.92 5.61 3.64
CA LYS A 322 8.23 4.45 4.51
C LYS A 322 8.32 3.18 3.65
N ASP A 323 9.25 3.19 2.71
CA ASP A 323 9.58 2.09 1.81
C ASP A 323 11.02 1.66 2.11
N GLY A 324 11.25 0.36 2.31
CA GLY A 324 12.59 -0.19 2.50
C GLY A 324 13.51 0.01 1.29
N ARG A 325 12.94 0.43 0.15
CA ARG A 325 13.67 0.79 -1.07
C ARG A 325 14.09 2.26 -1.14
N ASP A 326 13.65 3.13 -0.22
CA ASP A 326 14.09 4.53 -0.18
C ASP A 326 15.47 4.63 0.51
N PRO A 327 16.52 5.09 -0.20
CA PRO A 327 17.87 5.17 0.35
C PRO A 327 17.95 6.12 1.55
N LEU A 328 17.14 7.19 1.60
CA LEU A 328 17.20 8.15 2.70
C LEU A 328 16.61 7.57 4.00
N TYR A 329 15.56 6.74 3.88
CA TYR A 329 14.95 6.03 5.00
C TYR A 329 15.90 4.98 5.59
N THR A 330 16.53 4.17 4.74
CA THR A 330 17.47 3.13 5.16
C THR A 330 18.73 3.71 5.81
N MET A 331 19.28 4.80 5.25
CA MET A 331 20.41 5.52 5.86
C MET A 331 20.06 6.10 7.24
N GLN A 332 18.84 6.62 7.41
CA GLN A 332 18.41 7.16 8.70
C GLN A 332 18.19 6.07 9.75
N ALA A 333 17.61 4.94 9.36
CA ALA A 333 17.47 3.76 10.23
C ALA A 333 18.84 3.23 10.67
N ALA A 334 19.82 3.18 9.76
CA ALA A 334 21.20 2.81 10.08
C ALA A 334 21.83 3.81 11.06
N ALA A 335 21.67 5.12 10.82
CA ALA A 335 22.20 6.16 11.71
C ALA A 335 21.61 6.09 13.12
N ASN A 336 20.31 5.87 13.26
CA ASN A 336 19.64 5.73 14.55
C ASN A 336 20.09 4.46 15.29
N THR A 337 20.24 3.34 14.57
CA THR A 337 20.73 2.08 15.16
C THR A 337 22.17 2.24 15.66
N ALA A 338 23.04 2.83 14.86
CA ALA A 338 24.42 3.11 15.25
C ALA A 338 24.50 4.11 16.41
N SER A 339 23.57 5.07 16.49
CA SER A 339 23.46 5.99 17.62
C SER A 339 23.12 5.27 18.92
N VAL A 340 22.20 4.31 18.90
CA VAL A 340 21.88 3.50 20.10
C VAL A 340 23.10 2.71 20.57
N VAL A 341 23.85 2.12 19.65
CA VAL A 341 25.08 1.37 19.98
C VAL A 341 26.14 2.30 20.56
N ALA A 342 26.39 3.46 19.95
CA ALA A 342 27.36 4.44 20.44
C ALA A 342 26.96 5.00 21.81
N LEU A 343 25.68 5.32 22.02
CA LEU A 343 25.17 5.78 23.32
C LEU A 343 25.31 4.70 24.40
N GLY A 344 24.99 3.45 24.08
CA GLY A 344 25.16 2.33 25.01
C GLY A 344 26.62 2.15 25.42
N TRP A 345 27.54 2.22 24.46
CA TRP A 345 28.97 2.07 24.74
C TRP A 345 29.55 3.25 25.51
N THR A 346 29.22 4.48 25.11
CA THR A 346 29.66 5.69 25.80
C THR A 346 29.10 5.76 27.23
N LEU A 347 27.88 5.27 27.46
CA LEU A 347 27.31 5.15 28.81
C LEU A 347 28.11 4.16 29.67
N ILE A 348 28.53 3.01 29.11
CA ILE A 348 29.41 2.07 29.82
C ILE A 348 30.75 2.72 30.15
N ALA A 349 31.34 3.46 29.21
CA ALA A 349 32.59 4.18 29.45
C ALA A 349 32.45 5.23 30.57
N LEU A 350 31.37 6.02 30.57
CA LEU A 350 31.07 6.99 31.62
C LEU A 350 30.84 6.33 33.00
N MET A 351 30.14 5.18 33.04
CA MET A 351 29.95 4.41 34.27
C MET A 351 31.27 3.92 34.86
N LEU A 352 32.20 3.49 34.01
CA LEU A 352 33.53 3.04 34.44
C LEU A 352 34.40 4.21 34.88
N ALA A 353 34.37 5.34 34.18
CA ALA A 353 35.11 6.56 34.57
C ALA A 353 34.64 7.11 35.94
N TRP A 354 33.33 7.06 36.22
CA TRP A 354 32.80 7.42 37.55
C TRP A 354 33.21 6.43 38.63
N ARG A 355 33.19 5.13 38.34
CA ARG A 355 33.65 4.08 39.27
C ARG A 355 35.11 4.31 39.66
N ASP A 356 35.92 4.73 38.69
CA ASP A 356 37.35 4.98 38.85
C ASP A 356 37.60 6.39 39.49
N ARG A 357 36.53 7.12 39.90
CA ARG A 357 36.50 8.46 40.52
C ARG A 357 37.09 9.60 39.69
N GLU A 358 37.19 9.39 38.38
CA GLU A 358 37.66 10.40 37.42
C GLU A 358 36.51 11.34 36.99
N LEU A 359 35.27 10.97 37.31
CA LEU A 359 34.07 11.64 36.84
C LEU A 359 33.04 11.88 37.94
N ASP A 360 32.32 13.00 37.86
CA ASP A 360 31.15 13.26 38.70
C ASP A 360 29.91 12.47 38.23
N TRP A 361 29.04 12.13 39.18
CA TRP A 361 27.84 11.31 38.95
C TRP A 361 26.82 11.95 37.99
N TRP A 362 26.80 13.28 37.87
CA TRP A 362 25.82 13.99 37.04
C TRP A 362 26.02 13.75 35.53
N TRP A 363 27.25 13.45 35.10
CA TRP A 363 27.55 13.08 33.73
C TRP A 363 26.94 11.73 33.33
N ILE A 364 26.90 10.76 34.25
CA ILE A 364 26.18 9.49 34.04
C ILE A 364 24.69 9.75 33.95
N LEU A 365 24.15 10.60 34.82
CA LEU A 365 22.73 10.92 34.80
C LEU A 365 22.33 11.56 33.47
N ALA A 366 23.14 12.50 32.96
CA ALA A 366 22.94 13.11 31.65
C ALA A 366 23.02 12.07 30.51
N GLY A 367 24.04 11.23 30.50
CA GLY A 367 24.22 10.18 29.48
C GLY A 367 23.13 9.11 29.49
N ALA A 368 22.71 8.68 30.68
CA ALA A 368 21.62 7.72 30.86
C ALA A 368 20.28 8.33 30.43
N GLY A 369 19.99 9.57 30.82
CA GLY A 369 18.78 10.29 30.44
C GLY A 369 18.65 10.42 28.92
N ILE A 370 19.72 10.85 28.24
CA ILE A 370 19.74 10.99 26.78
C ILE A 370 19.57 9.62 26.09
N SER A 371 20.22 8.58 26.60
CA SER A 371 20.09 7.22 26.06
C SER A 371 18.66 6.67 26.18
N VAL A 372 18.03 6.84 27.34
CA VAL A 372 16.64 6.41 27.59
C VAL A 372 15.67 7.15 26.70
N ILE A 373 15.81 8.47 26.58
CA ILE A 373 14.90 9.26 25.72
C ILE A 373 15.12 8.89 24.24
N THR A 374 16.36 8.68 23.79
CA THR A 374 16.64 8.24 22.41
C THR A 374 15.99 6.88 22.13
N GLY A 375 16.18 5.92 23.03
CA GLY A 375 15.56 4.60 22.91
C GLY A 375 14.04 4.64 22.94
N LEU A 376 13.46 5.50 23.80
CA LEU A 376 12.01 5.70 23.89
C LEU A 376 11.44 6.35 22.62
N VAL A 377 12.12 7.34 22.04
CA VAL A 377 11.71 7.95 20.77
C VAL A 377 11.70 6.90 19.65
N ILE A 378 12.76 6.11 19.53
CA ILE A 378 12.86 5.05 18.51
C ILE A 378 11.81 3.96 18.72
N ALA A 379 11.59 3.54 19.97
CA ALA A 379 10.60 2.51 20.32
C ALA A 379 9.16 2.99 20.07
N LEU A 380 8.85 4.23 20.47
CA LEU A 380 7.56 4.85 20.19
C LEU A 380 7.34 5.02 18.69
N GLU A 381 8.36 5.40 17.91
CA GLU A 381 8.28 5.47 16.45
C GLU A 381 7.96 4.11 15.80
N GLY A 382 8.52 3.01 16.34
CA GLY A 382 8.19 1.65 15.89
C GLY A 382 6.75 1.26 16.24
N LEU A 383 6.35 1.50 17.49
CA LEU A 383 5.10 1.01 18.08
C LEU A 383 3.87 1.84 17.68
N LEU A 384 4.02 3.17 17.51
CA LEU A 384 2.95 4.09 17.10
C LEU A 384 2.79 4.24 15.59
N SER A 385 3.37 3.31 14.81
CA SER A 385 3.30 3.34 13.35
C SER A 385 1.88 3.35 12.74
N HIS A 386 0.84 3.17 13.56
CA HIS A 386 -0.56 3.13 13.17
C HIS A 386 -1.41 4.32 13.66
N ASP A 387 -0.87 5.23 14.49
CA ASP A 387 -1.63 6.35 15.09
C ASP A 387 -1.03 7.72 14.71
N THR A 388 -1.70 8.43 13.79
CA THR A 388 -1.18 9.66 13.17
C THR A 388 -1.24 10.88 14.09
N GLU A 389 -2.13 10.90 15.07
CA GLU A 389 -2.33 12.06 15.96
C GLU A 389 -1.23 12.11 17.03
N LEU A 390 -0.92 10.96 17.64
CA LEU A 390 0.17 10.81 18.58
C LEU A 390 1.54 10.96 17.91
N LEU A 391 1.70 10.47 16.67
CA LEU A 391 2.92 10.66 15.88
C LEU A 391 3.24 12.15 15.63
N ARG A 392 2.24 13.02 15.45
CA ARG A 392 2.48 14.46 15.20
C ARG A 392 3.05 15.19 16.42
N LYS A 393 2.54 14.88 17.62
CA LYS A 393 3.07 15.39 18.89
C LYS A 393 4.47 14.82 19.15
N LEU A 394 4.64 13.51 18.91
CA LEU A 394 5.93 12.82 19.01
C LEU A 394 6.98 13.43 18.08
N THR A 395 6.62 13.78 16.84
CA THR A 395 7.57 14.29 15.83
C THR A 395 8.11 15.67 16.21
N LYS A 396 7.28 16.57 16.76
CA LYS A 396 7.77 17.87 17.27
C LYS A 396 8.73 17.67 18.44
N PHE A 397 8.43 16.73 19.33
CA PHE A 397 9.26 16.37 20.47
C PHE A 397 10.59 15.72 20.05
N ALA A 398 10.54 14.74 19.14
CA ALA A 398 11.69 14.02 18.59
C ALA A 398 12.70 14.95 17.91
N ARG A 399 12.24 16.00 17.20
CA ARG A 399 13.13 16.98 16.54
C ARG A 399 13.98 17.78 17.52
N THR A 400 13.36 18.29 18.58
CA THR A 400 14.07 19.05 19.61
C THR A 400 15.10 18.14 20.28
N PHE A 401 14.69 16.89 20.53
CA PHE A 401 15.55 15.90 21.13
C PHE A 401 16.70 15.43 20.22
N GLN A 402 16.49 15.35 18.91
CA GLN A 402 17.54 15.03 17.94
C GLN A 402 18.67 16.07 17.94
N LEU A 403 18.36 17.36 18.15
CA LEU A 403 19.39 18.40 18.31
C LEU A 403 20.17 18.24 19.62
N PHE A 404 19.49 17.85 20.72
CA PHE A 404 20.15 17.52 21.97
C PHE A 404 21.06 16.30 21.82
N LEU A 405 20.62 15.28 21.10
CA LEU A 405 21.44 14.10 20.78
C LEU A 405 22.71 14.50 20.01
N VAL A 406 22.57 15.30 18.94
CA VAL A 406 23.74 15.79 18.16
C VAL A 406 24.69 16.57 19.05
N ALA A 407 24.17 17.52 19.85
CA ALA A 407 24.99 18.31 20.76
C ALA A 407 25.73 17.43 21.78
N TRP A 408 25.05 16.43 22.34
CA TRP A 408 25.63 15.49 23.29
C TRP A 408 26.74 14.64 22.66
N LEU A 409 26.50 14.08 21.48
CA LEU A 409 27.52 13.29 20.78
C LEU A 409 28.76 14.15 20.44
N TRP A 410 28.58 15.40 20.03
CA TRP A 410 29.71 16.33 19.83
C TRP A 410 30.43 16.68 21.12
N ILE A 411 29.72 16.85 22.24
CA ILE A 411 30.34 17.03 23.56
C ILE A 411 31.22 15.83 23.89
N LEU A 412 30.73 14.60 23.68
CA LEU A 412 31.51 13.39 23.92
C LEU A 412 32.73 13.27 23.00
N VAL A 413 32.63 13.63 21.72
CA VAL A 413 33.78 13.63 20.80
C VAL A 413 34.81 14.67 21.22
N LEU A 414 34.39 15.91 21.47
CA LEU A 414 35.29 16.97 21.90
C LEU A 414 35.94 16.67 23.25
N TRP A 415 35.22 16.03 24.15
CA TRP A 415 35.76 15.62 25.45
C TRP A 415 36.72 14.44 25.33
N SER A 416 36.47 13.51 24.42
CA SER A 416 37.41 12.41 24.13
C SER A 416 38.69 12.87 23.46
N GLU A 417 38.64 13.95 22.66
CA GLU A 417 39.80 14.48 21.93
C GLU A 417 40.62 15.49 22.74
N PHE A 418 39.94 16.41 23.43
CA PHE A 418 40.58 17.53 24.11
C PHE A 418 40.59 17.42 25.63
N GLY A 419 39.97 16.38 26.20
CA GLY A 419 39.97 16.13 27.63
C GLY A 419 40.36 14.70 27.97
N ASP A 420 40.19 14.34 29.24
CA ASP A 420 40.70 13.06 29.78
C ASP A 420 39.72 11.89 29.64
N LEU A 421 38.65 12.02 28.83
CA LEU A 421 37.64 10.98 28.72
C LEU A 421 38.12 9.82 27.84
N ASN A 422 38.43 8.68 28.46
CA ASN A 422 38.79 7.47 27.73
C ASN A 422 37.56 6.63 27.33
N LEU A 423 37.21 6.65 26.04
CA LEU A 423 36.09 5.90 25.48
C LEU A 423 36.37 4.41 25.20
N ARG A 424 37.54 3.89 25.63
CA ARG A 424 37.91 2.46 25.56
C ARG A 424 37.67 1.82 24.18
N GLY A 425 38.09 2.52 23.13
CA GLY A 425 37.99 2.05 21.74
C GLY A 425 36.70 2.42 20.98
N ALA A 426 35.73 3.08 21.61
CA ALA A 426 34.53 3.56 20.92
C ALA A 426 34.67 4.91 20.21
N GLN A 427 35.81 5.59 20.37
CA GLN A 427 36.06 6.90 19.76
C GLN A 427 35.83 6.90 18.23
N PRO A 428 36.36 5.95 17.43
CA PRO A 428 36.10 5.92 15.99
C PRO A 428 34.62 5.70 15.64
N VAL A 429 33.92 4.88 16.42
CA VAL A 429 32.48 4.62 16.21
C VAL A 429 31.67 5.87 16.54
N LEU A 430 32.02 6.58 17.62
CA LEU A 430 31.38 7.81 18.02
C LEU A 430 31.57 8.92 16.97
N GLU A 431 32.78 9.06 16.41
CA GLU A 431 33.09 10.01 15.34
C GLU A 431 32.26 9.75 14.07
N ILE A 432 32.14 8.48 13.65
CA ILE A 432 31.31 8.12 12.49
C ILE A 432 29.84 8.45 12.77
N VAL A 433 29.34 8.07 13.94
CA VAL A 433 27.93 8.26 14.32
C VAL A 433 27.59 9.75 14.44
N VAL A 434 28.45 10.57 15.04
CA VAL A 434 28.17 12.01 15.17
C VAL A 434 28.07 12.69 13.81
N VAL A 435 28.92 12.28 12.85
CA VAL A 435 28.85 12.78 11.46
C VAL A 435 27.51 12.38 10.83
N TRP A 436 27.10 11.12 10.94
CA TRP A 436 25.84 10.65 10.38
C TRP A 436 24.62 11.42 10.93
N VAL A 437 24.50 11.53 12.26
CA VAL A 437 23.37 12.23 12.89
C VAL A 437 23.41 13.72 12.58
N SER A 438 24.59 14.33 12.49
CA SER A 438 24.75 15.74 12.11
C SER A 438 24.32 16.01 10.67
N VAL A 439 24.65 15.14 9.72
CA VAL A 439 24.20 15.25 8.33
C VAL A 439 22.68 15.24 8.26
N PHE A 440 22.02 14.30 8.96
CA PHE A 440 20.55 14.25 9.00
C PHE A 440 19.92 15.48 9.67
N ALA A 441 20.54 16.02 10.72
CA ALA A 441 20.09 17.24 11.37
C ALA A 441 20.22 18.47 10.44
N ILE A 442 21.32 18.58 9.70
CA ILE A 442 21.57 19.66 8.72
C ILE A 442 20.57 19.58 7.57
N ILE A 443 20.34 18.39 7.01
CA ILE A 443 19.35 18.22 5.93
C ILE A 443 17.95 18.66 6.41
N GLY A 444 17.54 18.25 7.61
CA GLY A 444 16.27 18.68 8.20
C GLY A 444 16.18 20.19 8.44
N PHE A 445 17.29 20.82 8.83
CA PHE A 445 17.38 22.27 9.04
C PHE A 445 17.31 23.06 7.72
N VAL A 446 18.09 22.69 6.71
CA VAL A 446 18.14 23.35 5.39
C VAL A 446 16.79 23.29 4.68
N ASN A 447 16.10 22.15 4.74
CA ASN A 447 14.78 22.01 4.14
C ASN A 447 13.76 23.00 4.77
N ARG A 448 13.84 23.20 6.08
CA ARG A 448 12.99 24.17 6.79
C ARG A 448 13.26 25.61 6.38
N PHE A 449 14.53 25.98 6.18
CA PHE A 449 14.91 27.32 5.72
C PHE A 449 14.44 27.61 4.29
N ARG A 450 14.45 26.60 3.40
CA ARG A 450 13.87 26.71 2.05
C ARG A 450 12.37 27.02 2.10
N LEU A 451 11.63 26.32 2.96
CA LEU A 451 10.20 26.55 3.16
C LEU A 451 9.90 27.89 3.87
N GLY A 452 10.82 28.36 4.72
CA GLY A 452 10.72 29.65 5.40
C GLY A 452 10.88 30.86 4.47
N LYS A 453 11.73 30.77 3.43
CA LYS A 453 11.94 31.86 2.45
C LYS A 453 10.75 32.10 1.52
N ILE A 454 9.85 31.12 1.35
CA ILE A 454 8.65 31.23 0.50
C ILE A 454 7.58 32.15 1.13
N ARG A 455 7.71 32.51 2.43
CA ARG A 455 6.76 33.39 3.14
C ARG A 455 7.00 34.89 3.00
N TRP A 456 8.00 35.34 2.21
CA TRP A 456 8.45 36.75 2.25
C TRP A 456 8.39 37.53 0.92
N ASN A 457 7.68 37.02 -0.10
CA ASN A 457 7.30 37.85 -1.26
C ASN A 457 5.77 37.87 -1.36
N GLY A 458 5.20 39.03 -1.05
CA GLY A 458 3.77 39.28 -0.97
C GLY A 458 3.02 39.04 -2.28
N SER A 459 2.62 37.80 -2.50
CA SER A 459 1.40 37.39 -3.19
C SER A 459 1.35 35.87 -3.06
N SER A 460 0.38 35.39 -2.29
CA SER A 460 0.28 34.00 -1.86
C SER A 460 0.14 33.08 -3.08
N ALA A 461 1.16 32.27 -3.36
CA ALA A 461 1.03 31.10 -4.23
C ALA A 461 0.07 30.06 -3.62
N LEU A 462 -0.22 30.17 -2.32
CA LEU A 462 -1.22 29.37 -1.62
C LEU A 462 -2.65 29.91 -1.77
N ASP A 463 -2.86 31.18 -2.12
CA ASP A 463 -4.21 31.72 -2.38
C ASP A 463 -4.78 31.25 -3.72
N LYS A 464 -3.93 30.71 -4.60
CA LYS A 464 -4.36 30.00 -5.81
C LYS A 464 -4.46 28.47 -5.63
N ILE A 465 -4.21 27.96 -4.43
CA ILE A 465 -4.17 26.52 -4.10
C ILE A 465 -5.25 26.14 -3.07
N VAL A 466 -6.13 27.07 -2.68
CA VAL A 466 -7.33 26.75 -1.91
C VAL A 466 -8.40 26.19 -2.86
N GLY A 467 -8.28 24.91 -3.17
CA GLY A 467 -9.30 24.21 -3.95
C GLY A 467 -8.83 22.94 -4.64
N PHE A 468 -7.97 22.13 -4.03
CA PHE A 468 -7.67 20.77 -4.54
C PHE A 468 -7.09 19.90 -3.41
N SER A 469 -7.86 19.67 -2.33
CA SER A 469 -7.55 18.66 -1.31
C SER A 469 -8.38 17.39 -1.57
N THR A 470 -7.95 16.59 -2.53
CA THR A 470 -8.43 15.21 -2.66
C THR A 470 -7.38 14.42 -3.43
N VAL A 471 -6.83 13.41 -2.77
CA VAL A 471 -5.87 12.44 -3.31
C VAL A 471 -4.46 13.02 -3.50
N LEU A 472 -3.51 12.48 -2.72
CA LEU A 472 -2.10 12.44 -3.12
C LEU A 472 -2.02 11.65 -4.44
N THR A 473 -2.15 12.35 -5.56
CA THR A 473 -2.04 11.80 -6.91
C THR A 473 -0.65 11.21 -7.10
N GLY A 474 -0.48 10.25 -8.01
CA GLY A 474 0.85 9.71 -8.37
C GLY A 474 1.88 10.81 -8.62
N ALA A 475 1.44 12.00 -9.07
CA ALA A 475 2.24 13.22 -9.16
C ALA A 475 2.93 13.62 -7.83
N GLN A 476 2.24 13.57 -6.68
CA GLN A 476 2.82 13.94 -5.39
C GLN A 476 3.73 12.85 -4.79
N ILE A 477 3.49 11.56 -5.08
CA ILE A 477 4.43 10.47 -4.73
C ILE A 477 5.68 10.56 -5.62
N THR A 478 5.51 10.87 -6.92
CA THR A 478 6.60 11.21 -7.82
C THR A 478 7.29 12.49 -7.37
N GLU A 479 6.58 13.46 -6.80
CA GLU A 479 7.13 14.70 -6.23
C GLU A 479 7.89 14.45 -4.92
N MET A 480 7.44 13.52 -4.07
CA MET A 480 8.14 13.07 -2.86
C MET A 480 9.35 12.19 -3.18
N LYS A 481 9.26 11.24 -4.12
CA LYS A 481 10.41 10.51 -4.66
C LYS A 481 11.40 11.45 -5.35
N SER A 482 10.88 12.41 -6.12
CA SER A 482 11.65 13.51 -6.70
C SER A 482 12.32 14.32 -5.60
N ASN A 483 11.67 14.60 -4.47
CA ASN A 483 12.27 15.35 -3.37
C ASN A 483 13.36 14.53 -2.65
N SER A 484 13.14 13.24 -2.39
CA SER A 484 14.18 12.34 -1.83
C SER A 484 15.37 12.22 -2.80
N SER A 485 15.13 11.94 -4.08
CA SER A 485 16.17 11.89 -5.13
C SER A 485 16.86 13.26 -5.33
N GLN A 486 16.15 14.37 -5.23
CA GLN A 486 16.73 15.73 -5.25
C GLN A 486 17.63 15.98 -4.04
N ILE A 487 17.22 15.56 -2.85
CA ILE A 487 18.02 15.65 -1.64
C ILE A 487 19.26 14.77 -1.78
N MET A 488 19.12 13.54 -2.28
CA MET A 488 20.23 12.61 -2.49
C MET A 488 21.20 13.13 -3.55
N SER A 489 20.70 13.65 -4.66
CA SER A 489 21.49 14.33 -5.69
C SER A 489 22.21 15.55 -5.10
N GLY A 490 21.54 16.33 -4.24
CA GLY A 490 22.15 17.45 -3.51
C GLY A 490 23.26 17.02 -2.56
N LEU A 491 23.04 15.95 -1.79
CA LEU A 491 24.01 15.37 -0.87
C LEU A 491 25.23 14.82 -1.63
N ARG A 492 25.00 14.13 -2.75
CA ARG A 492 26.04 13.63 -3.65
C ARG A 492 26.91 14.76 -4.18
N LEU A 493 26.30 15.82 -4.72
CA LEU A 493 27.04 17.01 -5.16
C LEU A 493 27.84 17.64 -4.01
N GLY A 494 27.23 17.77 -2.82
CA GLY A 494 27.90 18.30 -1.64
C GLY A 494 29.12 17.46 -1.24
N LEU A 495 28.98 16.13 -1.27
CA LEU A 495 30.08 15.20 -1.02
C LEU A 495 31.17 15.33 -2.08
N HIS A 496 30.83 15.42 -3.37
CA HIS A 496 31.79 15.67 -4.46
C HIS A 496 32.54 17.00 -4.29
N CYS A 497 31.85 18.06 -3.87
CA CYS A 497 32.47 19.35 -3.58
C CYS A 497 33.41 19.28 -2.38
N PHE A 498 32.96 18.64 -1.29
CA PHE A 498 33.77 18.49 -0.08
C PHE A 498 35.02 17.65 -0.34
N THR A 499 34.87 16.51 -1.01
CA THR A 499 36.00 15.64 -1.40
C THR A 499 36.96 16.36 -2.34
N PHE A 500 36.47 17.14 -3.32
CA PHE A 500 37.32 17.97 -4.17
C PHE A 500 38.13 18.99 -3.36
N VAL A 501 37.45 19.76 -2.49
CA VAL A 501 38.10 20.77 -1.64
C VAL A 501 39.09 20.12 -0.66
N TRP A 502 38.75 18.98 -0.07
CA TRP A 502 39.62 18.21 0.81
C TRP A 502 40.88 17.75 0.10
N LEU A 503 40.76 17.11 -1.08
CA LEU A 503 41.90 16.67 -1.87
C LEU A 503 42.75 17.85 -2.36
N ALA A 504 42.13 18.97 -2.74
CA ALA A 504 42.85 20.20 -3.09
C ALA A 504 43.59 20.80 -1.89
N SER A 505 43.00 20.72 -0.69
CA SER A 505 43.62 21.19 0.55
C SER A 505 44.81 20.32 0.93
N LEU A 506 44.69 19.00 0.77
CA LEU A 506 45.81 18.06 0.94
C LEU A 506 46.97 18.39 -0.01
N LEU A 507 46.68 18.70 -1.29
CA LEU A 507 47.71 19.09 -2.26
C LEU A 507 48.40 20.43 -1.93
N MET A 508 47.64 21.38 -1.36
CA MET A 508 48.18 22.68 -0.93
C MET A 508 49.03 22.57 0.33
N LEU A 509 48.65 21.68 1.25
CA LEU A 509 49.38 21.44 2.50
C LEU A 509 50.59 20.51 2.31
N SER A 510 50.60 19.67 1.27
CA SER A 510 51.67 18.68 1.03
C SER A 510 52.85 19.19 0.18
N GLU A 511 53.15 20.50 0.17
CA GLU A 511 54.20 21.12 -0.68
C GLU A 511 54.07 20.82 -2.19
N GLY A 512 52.86 20.53 -2.68
CA GLY A 512 52.58 20.44 -4.12
C GLY A 512 52.98 19.12 -4.81
N VAL A 513 52.78 19.11 -6.13
CA VAL A 513 52.90 17.94 -7.04
C VAL A 513 54.36 17.56 -7.34
N LEU A 514 55.32 18.36 -6.87
CA LEU A 514 56.74 18.19 -7.11
C LEU A 514 57.44 17.68 -5.84
N PRO A 515 58.09 16.51 -5.89
CA PRO A 515 58.65 15.87 -4.71
C PRO A 515 60.01 16.46 -4.36
N ASP A 516 60.04 17.52 -3.55
CA ASP A 516 61.28 17.93 -2.87
C ASP A 516 61.30 17.36 -1.45
N THR A 517 61.46 16.04 -1.36
CA THR A 517 62.12 15.28 -0.28
C THR A 517 61.71 13.80 -0.33
N THR A 518 62.68 12.95 0.04
CA THR A 518 62.58 11.48 0.13
C THR A 518 61.74 11.01 1.32
N SER A 519 60.49 11.48 1.43
CA SER A 519 59.53 10.95 2.41
C SER A 519 58.37 10.26 1.69
N LEU A 520 57.84 9.18 2.27
CA LEU A 520 56.68 8.43 1.76
C LEU A 520 55.41 9.28 1.57
N ALA A 521 55.38 10.52 2.09
CA ALA A 521 54.31 11.48 1.88
C ALA A 521 54.38 12.16 0.50
N SER A 522 55.57 12.30 -0.11
CA SER A 522 55.74 12.96 -1.41
C SER A 522 55.29 12.11 -2.61
N SER A 523 55.00 10.81 -2.41
CA SER A 523 54.52 9.90 -3.46
C SER A 523 53.01 9.95 -3.69
N TRP A 524 52.23 10.48 -2.75
CA TRP A 524 50.77 10.55 -2.83
C TRP A 524 50.24 11.80 -3.54
N GLY A 525 51.09 12.77 -3.86
CA GLY A 525 50.68 14.01 -4.53
C GLY A 525 50.09 13.78 -5.92
N ARG A 526 50.67 12.89 -6.74
CA ARG A 526 50.16 12.59 -8.10
C ARG A 526 48.82 11.82 -8.08
N PRO A 527 48.66 10.72 -7.31
CA PRO A 527 47.36 10.08 -7.15
C PRO A 527 46.27 11.01 -6.60
N THR A 528 46.61 11.84 -5.60
CA THR A 528 45.69 12.83 -5.03
C THR A 528 45.28 13.86 -6.08
N LEU A 529 46.20 14.31 -6.94
CA LEU A 529 45.91 15.19 -8.07
C LEU A 529 44.98 14.55 -9.11
N TRP A 530 45.19 13.27 -9.44
CA TRP A 530 44.32 12.57 -10.39
C TRP A 530 42.89 12.45 -9.85
N LEU A 531 42.75 12.07 -8.58
CA LEU A 531 41.44 12.00 -7.92
C LEU A 531 40.80 13.39 -7.81
N ALA A 532 41.55 14.41 -7.39
CA ALA A 532 41.05 15.78 -7.34
C ALA A 532 40.57 16.26 -8.72
N SER A 533 41.30 15.95 -9.79
CA SER A 533 40.91 16.28 -11.17
C SER A 533 39.59 15.61 -11.58
N MET A 534 39.43 14.32 -11.27
CA MET A 534 38.18 13.59 -11.56
C MET A 534 36.98 14.17 -10.81
N TYR A 535 37.12 14.41 -9.50
CA TYR A 535 36.06 15.03 -8.70
C TYR A 535 35.77 16.46 -9.15
N GLY A 536 36.78 17.22 -9.55
CA GLY A 536 36.61 18.56 -10.14
C GLY A 536 35.78 18.53 -11.42
N LEU A 537 36.03 17.56 -12.31
CA LEU A 537 35.25 17.37 -13.53
C LEU A 537 33.78 17.01 -13.24
N ILE A 538 33.54 16.12 -12.26
CA ILE A 538 32.19 15.75 -11.82
C ILE A 538 31.45 16.97 -11.24
N VAL A 539 32.08 17.73 -10.35
CA VAL A 539 31.50 18.93 -9.73
C VAL A 539 31.16 19.99 -10.78
N ILE A 540 32.08 20.28 -11.71
CA ILE A 540 31.86 21.24 -12.80
C ILE A 540 30.69 20.80 -13.69
N SER A 541 30.65 19.52 -14.06
CA SER A 541 29.58 18.94 -14.89
C SER A 541 28.21 19.03 -14.20
N GLU A 542 28.12 18.61 -12.94
CA GLU A 542 26.86 18.65 -12.19
C GLU A 542 26.38 20.08 -11.92
N LEU A 543 27.28 21.01 -11.58
CA LEU A 543 26.95 22.44 -11.43
C LEU A 543 26.46 23.04 -12.75
N TRP A 544 27.12 22.71 -13.87
CA TRP A 544 26.74 23.17 -15.20
C TRP A 544 25.34 22.70 -15.61
N LEU A 545 25.02 21.43 -15.37
CA LEU A 545 23.70 20.86 -15.65
C LEU A 545 22.60 21.51 -14.80
N ARG A 546 22.87 21.74 -13.51
CA ARG A 546 21.94 22.42 -12.59
C ARG A 546 21.69 23.87 -12.98
N MET A 547 22.71 24.60 -13.44
CA MET A 547 22.53 25.97 -13.96
C MET A 547 21.62 26.03 -15.19
N ARG A 548 21.55 24.96 -15.99
CA ARG A 548 20.67 24.85 -17.17
C ARG A 548 19.29 24.25 -16.89
N GLY A 549 18.94 24.05 -15.61
CA GLY A 549 17.65 23.49 -15.21
C GLY A 549 17.44 22.02 -15.58
N ARG A 550 18.49 21.31 -16.00
CA ARG A 550 18.44 19.87 -16.26
C ARG A 550 18.95 19.17 -15.02
N MET A 551 18.04 18.61 -14.22
CA MET A 551 18.46 17.69 -13.17
C MET A 551 19.00 16.41 -13.83
N PRO A 552 20.11 15.85 -13.33
CA PRO A 552 20.49 14.50 -13.72
C PRO A 552 19.38 13.57 -13.23
N ASN A 553 18.54 13.10 -14.16
CA ASN A 553 17.63 12.00 -13.89
C ASN A 553 18.50 10.78 -13.67
N GLU A 554 18.37 10.16 -12.49
CA GLU A 554 19.09 8.94 -12.17
C GLU A 554 18.71 7.84 -13.19
N TYR A 555 19.73 7.22 -13.77
CA TYR A 555 19.62 5.97 -14.52
C TYR A 555 19.25 4.82 -13.59
#